data_AF-A0A662T1K1-F1
#
_entry.id   AF-A0A662T1K1-F1
#
_cell.length_a   1.000
_cell.length_b   1.000
_cell.length_c   1.000
_cell.angle_alpha   90.00
_cell.angle_beta   90.00
_cell.angle_gamma   90.00
#
_symmetry.space_group_name_H-M   'P 1'
#
loop_
_entity.id
_entity.type
_entity.pdbx_description
1 polymer ?
#
loop_
_entity_poly.entity_id
_entity_poly.type
_entity_poly.pdbx_seq_one_letter_code
_entity_poly.pdbx_strand_id
1 'polypeptide(L)'
;MPRREEYVEISPSDFFYRNKDIAGFDNPVRATYMIVRELVENALDACDRAGRAGNIYVAFRGKGNGVFQVEVLDDGIGVPEDEIPKAFGKVLYSSKYVLRQSRGTFGLGGTMALLYGQITTHEPFEVCSSIGDGYAARYRLRIDIQNNKPIVERKQRIKVPPGATFTLVKLTFEGNYERAKGKILEYLKQTAIITPYINIVFRDPKGAIYVFPRATTKLPEEPKESKYHPYGVDVEVLKRLISETKTRNLVSFLSKSFQSMGRQTAIKVLKKARLDPEKNPRKLTDRELVKLVRALRSYDKFRAPDASCLSPVGEEALEKGIVKELRPEFVKVVQRPPSAYEGHPFIVEVGVAYGGGVPATGDIVLYRFANRIPLLYDAASDVAYKVIRKIDWSTYYVDPARTPMAVFVHICSTKIPFKTVGKEFIADKPEIAREIELGIRECARALRSYILKKIAKQRIVERYKIMRKYYEIISESLSEILGRRIDPTPVLKRIAKPAGEEVSESGEADNRENL
;
A
#
# COMPACT_ATOMS: atom_id res chain seq x y z
N MET A 1 18.18 -4.51 56.30
CA MET A 1 17.68 -5.64 55.49
C MET A 1 17.96 -5.34 54.02
N PRO A 2 18.51 -6.28 53.23
CA PRO A 2 18.64 -6.05 51.79
C PRO A 2 17.24 -5.92 51.18
N ARG A 3 17.00 -4.88 50.37
CA ARG A 3 15.75 -4.73 49.62
C ARG A 3 15.64 -5.95 48.69
N ARG A 4 14.68 -6.83 48.96
CA ARG A 4 14.38 -7.98 48.11
C ARG A 4 13.65 -7.44 46.89
N GLU A 5 14.22 -7.67 45.70
CA GLU A 5 13.54 -7.33 44.46
C GLU A 5 12.39 -8.31 44.23
N GLU A 6 11.20 -7.78 43.92
CA GLU A 6 10.02 -8.57 43.54
C GLU A 6 9.99 -8.74 42.02
N TYR A 7 9.94 -9.98 41.56
CA TYR A 7 9.79 -10.31 40.15
C TYR A 7 8.30 -10.48 39.83
N VAL A 8 7.82 -9.75 38.81
CA VAL A 8 6.41 -9.76 38.39
C VAL A 8 6.30 -10.02 36.89
N GLU A 9 5.38 -10.91 36.50
CA GLU A 9 5.02 -11.16 35.09
C GLU A 9 3.91 -10.20 34.65
N ILE A 10 3.99 -9.71 33.41
CA ILE A 10 2.97 -8.83 32.82
C ILE A 10 2.40 -9.44 31.55
N SER A 11 1.11 -9.24 31.31
CA SER A 11 0.44 -9.73 30.11
C SER A 11 0.86 -8.91 28.88
N PRO A 12 0.64 -9.43 27.65
CA PRO A 12 0.85 -8.64 26.43
C PRO A 12 0.06 -7.33 26.43
N SER A 13 -1.19 -7.34 26.88
CA SER A 13 -2.02 -6.15 26.96
C SER A 13 -1.47 -5.13 27.97
N ASP A 14 -0.97 -5.59 29.13
CA ASP A 14 -0.33 -4.73 30.13
C ASP A 14 1.00 -4.16 29.62
N PHE A 15 1.82 -4.97 28.92
CA PHE A 15 3.03 -4.49 28.28
C PHE A 15 2.75 -3.34 27.31
N PHE A 16 1.75 -3.49 26.43
CA PHE A 16 1.42 -2.44 25.46
C PHE A 16 0.69 -1.24 26.08
N TYR A 17 -0.08 -1.45 27.15
CA TYR A 17 -0.63 -0.36 27.95
C TYR A 17 0.50 0.53 28.51
N ARG A 18 1.54 -0.08 29.07
CA ARG A 18 2.71 0.64 29.61
C ARG A 18 3.60 1.25 28.51
N ASN A 19 3.60 0.67 27.31
CA ASN A 19 4.48 1.04 26.20
C ASN A 19 3.70 1.44 24.95
N LYS A 20 2.67 2.29 25.09
CA LYS A 20 1.78 2.70 24.00
C LYS A 20 2.52 3.33 22.81
N ASP A 21 3.66 3.96 23.07
CA ASP A 21 4.49 4.63 22.06
C ASP A 21 5.04 3.63 21.02
N ILE A 22 5.33 2.39 21.44
CA ILE A 22 5.85 1.33 20.55
C ILE A 22 4.84 0.97 19.45
N ALA A 23 3.54 1.08 19.76
CA ALA A 23 2.46 0.82 18.80
C ALA A 23 2.03 2.08 18.02
N GLY A 24 2.72 3.21 18.19
CA GLY A 24 2.42 4.47 17.50
C GLY A 24 1.30 5.31 18.15
N PHE A 25 1.01 5.08 19.43
CA PHE A 25 0.03 5.82 20.23
C PHE A 25 0.69 6.79 21.22
N ASP A 26 1.78 7.42 20.78
CA ASP A 26 2.62 8.33 21.57
C ASP A 26 1.91 9.63 21.93
N ASN A 27 1.18 10.21 20.98
CA ASN A 27 0.52 11.50 21.12
C ASN A 27 -0.90 11.49 20.52
N PRO A 28 -1.80 12.37 20.98
CA PRO A 28 -3.21 12.37 20.54
C PRO A 28 -3.40 12.57 19.03
N VAL A 29 -2.49 13.26 18.33
CA VAL A 29 -2.58 13.49 16.88
C VAL A 29 -2.27 12.18 16.13
N ARG A 30 -1.16 11.53 16.50
CA ARG A 30 -0.72 10.28 15.88
C ARG A 30 -1.66 9.13 16.23
N ALA A 31 -2.14 9.07 17.48
CA ALA A 31 -3.14 8.10 17.91
C ALA A 31 -4.43 8.20 17.08
N THR A 32 -4.98 9.41 16.87
CA THR A 32 -6.14 9.61 16.00
C THR A 32 -5.88 9.03 14.60
N TYR A 33 -4.73 9.34 13.99
CA TYR A 33 -4.36 8.80 12.69
C TYR A 33 -4.24 7.26 12.68
N MET A 34 -3.53 6.69 13.66
CA MET A 34 -3.29 5.25 13.76
C MET A 34 -4.59 4.47 13.95
N ILE A 35 -5.55 4.98 14.75
CA ILE A 35 -6.86 4.35 14.92
C ILE A 35 -7.58 4.23 13.58
N VAL A 36 -7.63 5.31 12.78
CA VAL A 36 -8.28 5.26 11.46
C VAL A 36 -7.56 4.28 10.56
N ARG A 37 -6.23 4.38 10.48
CA ARG A 37 -5.41 3.49 9.68
C ARG A 37 -5.69 2.02 9.99
N GLU A 38 -5.57 1.61 11.25
CA GLU A 38 -5.68 0.21 11.68
C GLU A 38 -7.10 -0.36 11.46
N LEU A 39 -8.15 0.44 11.72
CA LEU A 39 -9.52 0.01 11.46
C LEU A 39 -9.80 -0.11 9.95
N VAL A 40 -9.31 0.84 9.15
CA VAL A 40 -9.44 0.79 7.68
C VAL A 40 -8.62 -0.36 7.08
N GLU A 41 -7.41 -0.64 7.57
CA GLU A 41 -6.61 -1.79 7.12
C GLU A 41 -7.33 -3.12 7.33
N ASN A 42 -8.00 -3.30 8.48
CA ASN A 42 -8.79 -4.50 8.74
C ASN A 42 -10.04 -4.59 7.86
N ALA A 43 -10.72 -3.47 7.62
CA ALA A 43 -11.83 -3.38 6.67
C ALA A 43 -11.40 -3.76 5.25
N LEU A 44 -10.26 -3.23 4.77
CA LEU A 44 -9.69 -3.58 3.46
C LEU A 44 -9.37 -5.08 3.35
N ASP A 45 -8.77 -5.67 4.39
CA ASP A 45 -8.50 -7.12 4.42
C ASP A 45 -9.80 -7.95 4.39
N ALA A 46 -10.87 -7.48 5.03
CA ALA A 46 -12.18 -8.14 5.01
C ALA A 46 -12.86 -8.04 3.64
N CYS A 47 -12.78 -6.87 2.98
CA CYS A 47 -13.29 -6.67 1.63
C CYS A 47 -12.54 -7.51 0.59
N ASP A 48 -11.21 -7.54 0.65
CA ASP A 48 -10.41 -8.34 -0.28
C ASP A 48 -10.77 -9.83 -0.22
N ARG A 49 -10.95 -10.36 0.99
CA ARG A 49 -11.34 -11.77 1.22
C ARG A 49 -12.77 -12.08 0.79
N ALA A 50 -13.60 -11.07 0.56
CA ALA A 50 -14.95 -11.28 0.04
C ALA A 50 -14.95 -11.57 -1.46
N GLY A 51 -13.81 -11.42 -2.15
CA GLY A 51 -13.66 -11.70 -3.58
C GLY A 51 -14.48 -10.76 -4.48
N ARG A 52 -14.94 -9.62 -3.97
CA ARG A 52 -15.76 -8.63 -4.69
C ARG A 52 -15.35 -7.20 -4.37
N ALA A 53 -15.67 -6.28 -5.28
CA ALA A 53 -15.38 -4.86 -5.09
C ALA A 53 -16.16 -4.32 -3.87
N GLY A 54 -15.42 -3.83 -2.86
CA GLY A 54 -15.95 -3.48 -1.55
C GLY A 54 -16.29 -2.00 -1.37
N ASN A 55 -16.93 -1.73 -0.25
CA ASN A 55 -17.33 -0.40 0.21
C ASN A 55 -16.92 -0.25 1.67
N ILE A 56 -16.19 0.83 1.97
CA ILE A 56 -15.79 1.18 3.33
C ILE A 56 -16.37 2.56 3.66
N TYR A 57 -17.09 2.63 4.75
CA TYR A 57 -17.61 3.86 5.33
C TYR A 57 -16.89 4.16 6.64
N VAL A 58 -16.29 5.34 6.73
CA VAL A 58 -15.62 5.85 7.93
C VAL A 58 -16.35 7.11 8.38
N ALA A 59 -16.90 7.11 9.58
CA ALA A 59 -17.51 8.29 10.18
C ALA A 59 -16.79 8.70 11.45
N PHE A 60 -16.50 9.99 11.55
CA PHE A 60 -16.00 10.65 12.73
C PHE A 60 -17.06 11.56 13.33
N ARG A 61 -17.23 11.49 14.65
CA ARG A 61 -18.13 12.38 15.41
C ARG A 61 -17.38 12.98 16.58
N GLY A 62 -17.49 14.29 16.78
CA GLY A 62 -17.02 14.95 17.99
C GLY A 62 -17.96 14.68 19.16
N LYS A 63 -17.40 14.35 20.33
CA LYS A 63 -18.16 14.19 21.58
C LYS A 63 -17.91 15.34 22.57
N GLY A 64 -17.05 16.29 22.23
CA GLY A 64 -16.63 17.40 23.09
C GLY A 64 -15.32 17.09 23.83
N ASN A 65 -14.65 18.11 24.37
CA ASN A 65 -13.46 17.99 25.23
C ASN A 65 -12.30 17.13 24.66
N GLY A 66 -12.08 17.17 23.33
CA GLY A 66 -11.04 16.36 22.69
C GLY A 66 -11.38 14.86 22.56
N VAL A 67 -12.61 14.46 22.89
CA VAL A 67 -13.13 13.11 22.72
C VAL A 67 -13.80 12.98 21.35
N PHE A 68 -13.45 11.91 20.63
CA PHE A 68 -13.99 11.57 19.32
C PHE A 68 -14.54 10.16 19.32
N GLN A 69 -15.52 9.92 18.44
CA GLN A 69 -16.03 8.61 18.14
C GLN A 69 -15.81 8.31 16.67
N VAL A 70 -15.16 7.18 16.40
CA VAL A 70 -14.97 6.65 15.05
C VAL A 70 -15.86 5.43 14.84
N GLU A 71 -16.50 5.37 13.68
CA GLU A 71 -17.28 4.24 13.19
C GLU A 71 -16.68 3.82 11.84
N VAL A 72 -16.24 2.56 11.73
CA VAL A 72 -15.77 1.97 10.46
C VAL A 72 -16.68 0.81 10.10
N LEU A 73 -17.36 0.92 8.98
CA LEU A 73 -18.23 -0.10 8.40
C LEU A 73 -17.62 -0.60 7.09
N ASP A 74 -17.43 -1.90 6.97
CA ASP A 74 -17.09 -2.58 5.72
C ASP A 74 -18.20 -3.55 5.32
N ASP A 75 -18.31 -3.80 4.02
CA ASP A 75 -19.16 -4.84 3.45
C ASP A 75 -18.36 -6.13 3.14
N GLY A 76 -17.32 -6.43 3.91
CA GLY A 76 -16.48 -7.60 3.73
C GLY A 76 -17.14 -8.91 4.17
N ILE A 77 -16.31 -9.91 4.47
CA ILE A 77 -16.77 -11.27 4.84
C ILE A 77 -17.50 -11.38 6.20
N GLY A 78 -17.43 -10.34 7.03
CA GLY A 78 -17.89 -10.42 8.42
C GLY A 78 -16.99 -11.27 9.33
N VAL A 79 -17.35 -11.34 10.60
CA VAL A 79 -16.69 -12.14 11.64
C VAL A 79 -17.73 -13.04 12.31
N PRO A 80 -17.48 -14.36 12.40
CA PRO A 80 -18.38 -15.29 13.09
C PRO A 80 -18.65 -14.86 14.55
N GLU A 81 -19.90 -15.06 14.99
CA GLU A 81 -20.40 -14.59 16.29
C GLU A 81 -19.56 -15.07 17.49
N ASP A 82 -19.02 -16.27 17.41
CA ASP A 82 -18.20 -16.95 18.42
C ASP A 82 -16.74 -16.45 18.45
N GLU A 83 -16.26 -15.89 17.34
CA GLU A 83 -14.90 -15.40 17.20
C GLU A 83 -14.77 -13.89 17.47
N ILE A 84 -15.87 -13.11 17.42
CA ILE A 84 -15.87 -11.66 17.68
C ILE A 84 -15.13 -11.29 19.00
N PRO A 85 -15.45 -11.87 20.17
CA PRO A 85 -14.78 -11.47 21.40
C PRO A 85 -13.27 -11.70 21.36
N LYS A 86 -12.80 -12.82 20.80
CA LYS A 86 -11.36 -13.12 20.71
C LYS A 86 -10.67 -12.24 19.68
N ALA A 87 -11.30 -12.03 18.53
CA ALA A 87 -10.74 -11.24 17.43
C ALA A 87 -10.48 -9.78 17.81
N PHE A 88 -11.37 -9.18 18.60
CA PHE A 88 -11.29 -7.76 18.97
C PHE A 88 -10.79 -7.51 20.40
N GLY A 89 -10.95 -8.47 21.32
CA GLY A 89 -10.64 -8.29 22.73
C GLY A 89 -9.44 -9.07 23.26
N LYS A 90 -8.66 -9.75 22.40
CA LYS A 90 -7.43 -10.46 22.78
C LYS A 90 -6.24 -9.99 21.92
N VAL A 91 -5.22 -9.46 22.58
CA VAL A 91 -3.96 -9.04 21.95
C VAL A 91 -3.17 -10.26 21.48
N LEU A 92 -2.55 -10.16 20.29
CA LEU A 92 -1.84 -11.25 19.60
C LEU A 92 -2.74 -12.46 19.27
N TYR A 93 -4.01 -12.20 18.98
CA TYR A 93 -4.91 -13.19 18.39
C TYR A 93 -5.13 -12.83 16.92
N SER A 94 -4.74 -13.72 16.01
CA SER A 94 -4.85 -13.44 14.57
C SER A 94 -5.02 -14.70 13.75
N SER A 95 -5.78 -14.57 12.66
CA SER A 95 -5.82 -15.56 11.57
C SER A 95 -4.66 -15.37 10.56
N LYS A 96 -3.77 -14.40 10.78
CA LYS A 96 -2.71 -13.98 9.85
C LYS A 96 -1.34 -14.67 10.06
N TYR A 97 -1.26 -15.77 10.82
CA TYR A 97 0.00 -16.49 11.07
C TYR A 97 0.46 -17.41 9.92
N VAL A 98 -0.33 -17.49 8.85
CA VAL A 98 -0.02 -18.28 7.66
C VAL A 98 0.96 -17.50 6.77
N LEU A 99 1.92 -18.18 6.14
CA LEU A 99 2.88 -17.56 5.22
C LEU A 99 2.19 -17.21 3.88
N ARG A 100 1.54 -16.06 3.86
CA ARG A 100 0.96 -15.40 2.69
C ARG A 100 1.02 -13.88 2.89
N GLN A 101 0.89 -13.12 1.82
CA GLN A 101 0.79 -11.66 1.96
C GLN A 101 -0.45 -11.26 2.77
N SER A 102 -0.26 -10.30 3.68
CA SER A 102 -1.31 -9.58 4.39
C SER A 102 -0.89 -8.13 4.66
N ARG A 103 -1.86 -7.23 4.87
CA ARG A 103 -1.63 -5.83 5.31
C ARG A 103 -1.09 -5.81 6.75
N GLY A 104 -1.79 -6.49 7.65
CA GLY A 104 -1.41 -6.65 9.07
C GLY A 104 -0.46 -7.85 9.31
N THR A 105 0.50 -7.71 10.23
CA THR A 105 1.51 -8.76 10.53
C THR A 105 1.27 -9.51 11.85
N PHE A 106 0.68 -8.90 12.88
CA PHE A 106 0.66 -9.47 14.25
C PHE A 106 -0.70 -9.52 14.94
N GLY A 107 -1.80 -9.13 14.28
CA GLY A 107 -3.11 -9.01 14.93
C GLY A 107 -3.09 -8.05 16.13
N LEU A 108 -2.20 -7.06 16.09
CA LEU A 108 -1.94 -6.14 17.20
C LEU A 108 -2.64 -4.80 16.99
N GLY A 109 -2.49 -4.17 15.82
CA GLY A 109 -2.83 -2.76 15.66
C GLY A 109 -4.32 -2.42 15.83
N GLY A 110 -5.23 -3.24 15.28
CA GLY A 110 -6.67 -3.09 15.52
C GLY A 110 -7.04 -3.18 17.00
N THR A 111 -6.52 -4.18 17.71
CA THR A 111 -6.74 -4.33 19.16
C THR A 111 -6.11 -3.19 19.96
N MET A 112 -4.96 -2.67 19.52
CA MET A 112 -4.32 -1.50 20.14
C MET A 112 -5.16 -0.23 19.99
N ALA A 113 -5.80 -0.02 18.84
CA ALA A 113 -6.74 1.07 18.66
C ALA A 113 -7.90 0.98 19.68
N LEU A 114 -8.48 -0.21 19.84
CA LEU A 114 -9.55 -0.47 20.80
C LEU A 114 -9.09 -0.27 22.25
N LEU A 115 -7.91 -0.78 22.58
CA LEU A 115 -7.31 -0.64 23.91
C LEU A 115 -7.03 0.84 24.23
N TYR A 116 -6.48 1.60 23.29
CA TYR A 116 -6.24 3.04 23.47
C TYR A 116 -7.54 3.81 23.76
N GLY A 117 -8.62 3.54 23.02
CA GLY A 117 -9.91 4.18 23.28
C GLY A 117 -10.47 3.83 24.66
N GLN A 118 -10.38 2.55 25.05
CA GLN A 118 -10.78 2.11 26.40
C GLN A 118 -9.94 2.77 27.50
N ILE A 119 -8.62 2.91 27.34
CA ILE A 119 -7.76 3.52 28.35
C ILE A 119 -8.07 5.01 28.51
N THR A 120 -8.27 5.71 27.39
CA THR A 120 -8.42 7.17 27.39
C THR A 120 -9.81 7.61 27.84
N THR A 121 -10.86 6.89 27.46
CA THR A 121 -12.25 7.30 27.75
C THR A 121 -12.94 6.44 28.80
N HIS A 122 -12.35 5.30 29.15
CA HIS A 122 -12.97 4.28 29.99
C HIS A 122 -14.32 3.75 29.45
N GLU A 123 -14.61 4.00 28.16
CA GLU A 123 -15.79 3.47 27.47
C GLU A 123 -15.51 2.12 26.83
N PRO A 124 -16.51 1.21 26.79
CA PRO A 124 -16.44 -0.01 25.99
C PRO A 124 -16.57 0.31 24.49
N PHE A 125 -16.04 -0.55 23.65
CA PHE A 125 -16.20 -0.47 22.20
C PHE A 125 -17.32 -1.40 21.71
N GLU A 126 -17.90 -1.09 20.56
CA GLU A 126 -18.96 -1.87 19.95
C GLU A 126 -18.51 -2.52 18.64
N VAL A 127 -18.84 -3.79 18.47
CA VAL A 127 -18.63 -4.53 17.22
C VAL A 127 -19.97 -5.12 16.80
N CYS A 128 -20.37 -4.88 15.55
CA CYS A 128 -21.56 -5.48 14.97
C CYS A 128 -21.18 -6.16 13.65
N SER A 129 -21.35 -7.47 13.54
CA SER A 129 -20.95 -8.19 12.33
C SER A 129 -21.97 -9.22 11.89
N SER A 130 -22.06 -9.44 10.58
CA SER A 130 -22.91 -10.43 9.93
C SER A 130 -22.10 -11.20 8.90
N ILE A 131 -22.28 -12.52 8.88
CA ILE A 131 -21.69 -13.44 7.90
C ILE A 131 -22.69 -13.85 6.80
N GLY A 132 -23.86 -13.19 6.76
CA GLY A 132 -24.90 -13.43 5.74
C GLY A 132 -25.97 -14.45 6.14
N ASP A 133 -25.99 -14.92 7.38
CA ASP A 133 -26.97 -15.88 7.92
C ASP A 133 -28.35 -15.25 8.26
N GLY A 134 -28.58 -14.00 7.84
CA GLY A 134 -29.79 -13.23 8.14
C GLY A 134 -29.79 -12.56 9.53
N TYR A 135 -28.68 -12.67 10.26
CA TYR A 135 -28.51 -12.04 11.56
C TYR A 135 -27.16 -11.34 11.68
N ALA A 136 -27.14 -10.24 12.43
CA ALA A 136 -25.92 -9.58 12.85
C ALA A 136 -25.75 -9.74 14.36
N ALA A 137 -24.56 -10.16 14.79
CA ALA A 137 -24.19 -10.21 16.20
C ALA A 137 -23.59 -8.86 16.61
N ARG A 138 -24.23 -8.17 17.55
CA ARG A 138 -23.75 -6.92 18.16
C ARG A 138 -23.22 -7.19 19.56
N TYR A 139 -21.96 -6.85 19.77
CA TYR A 139 -21.26 -6.97 21.03
C TYR A 139 -20.81 -5.61 21.55
N ARG A 140 -20.95 -5.40 22.85
CA ARG A 140 -20.30 -4.33 23.60
C ARG A 140 -19.21 -4.97 24.45
N LEU A 141 -17.97 -4.58 24.21
CA LEU A 141 -16.78 -5.29 24.70
C LEU A 141 -15.83 -4.36 25.46
N ARG A 142 -15.11 -4.95 26.41
CA ARG A 142 -13.88 -4.40 27.00
C ARG A 142 -12.74 -5.43 26.89
N ILE A 143 -11.52 -4.95 27.07
CA ILE A 143 -10.32 -5.76 27.21
C ILE A 143 -9.92 -5.77 28.67
N ASP A 144 -9.84 -6.96 29.28
CA ASP A 144 -9.11 -7.17 30.52
C ASP A 144 -7.61 -7.06 30.23
N ILE A 145 -7.01 -5.95 30.69
CA ILE A 145 -5.60 -5.64 30.45
C ILE A 145 -4.70 -6.60 31.25
N GLN A 146 -5.08 -6.98 32.46
CA GLN A 146 -4.26 -7.83 33.32
C GLN A 146 -4.22 -9.26 32.78
N ASN A 147 -5.35 -9.79 32.33
CA ASN A 147 -5.44 -11.18 31.88
C ASN A 147 -5.36 -11.38 30.37
N ASN A 148 -5.32 -10.30 29.57
CA ASN A 148 -5.43 -10.33 28.10
C ASN A 148 -6.63 -11.16 27.62
N LYS A 149 -7.82 -10.82 28.12
CA LYS A 149 -9.08 -11.52 27.80
C LYS A 149 -10.19 -10.51 27.45
N PRO A 150 -11.10 -10.88 26.53
CA PRO A 150 -12.29 -10.08 26.29
C PRO A 150 -13.27 -10.15 27.45
N ILE A 151 -13.87 -9.02 27.80
CA ILE A 151 -15.01 -8.92 28.71
C ILE A 151 -16.23 -8.53 27.87
N VAL A 152 -17.25 -9.38 27.86
CA VAL A 152 -18.51 -9.12 27.15
C VAL A 152 -19.49 -8.44 28.10
N GLU A 153 -19.79 -7.16 27.89
CA GLU A 153 -20.80 -6.44 28.67
C GLU A 153 -22.21 -6.70 28.15
N ARG A 154 -22.35 -6.76 26.82
CA ARG A 154 -23.65 -6.96 26.17
C ARG A 154 -23.48 -7.73 24.87
N LYS A 155 -24.41 -8.64 24.62
CA LYS A 155 -24.56 -9.38 23.37
C LYS A 155 -25.99 -9.27 22.88
N GLN A 156 -26.17 -8.99 21.60
CA GLN A 156 -27.47 -8.91 20.93
C GLN A 156 -27.40 -9.55 19.55
N ARG A 157 -28.48 -10.19 19.13
CA ARG A 157 -28.64 -10.70 17.77
C ARG A 157 -29.71 -9.86 17.08
N ILE A 158 -29.37 -9.28 15.93
CA ILE A 158 -30.20 -8.30 15.21
C ILE A 158 -30.56 -8.92 13.86
N LYS A 159 -31.84 -8.90 13.48
CA LYS A 159 -32.27 -9.39 12.17
C LYS A 159 -31.78 -8.43 11.08
N VAL A 160 -31.13 -8.97 10.05
CA VAL A 160 -30.65 -8.22 8.88
C VAL A 160 -31.10 -8.93 7.59
N PRO A 161 -31.06 -8.27 6.42
CA PRO A 161 -31.36 -8.94 5.17
C PRO A 161 -30.49 -10.20 4.98
N PRO A 162 -31.05 -11.35 4.57
CA PRO A 162 -30.27 -12.54 4.24
C PRO A 162 -29.19 -12.24 3.20
N GLY A 163 -28.00 -12.82 3.37
CA GLY A 163 -26.85 -12.56 2.49
C GLY A 163 -26.11 -11.24 2.75
N ALA A 164 -26.58 -10.38 3.66
CA ALA A 164 -25.84 -9.18 4.05
C ALA A 164 -24.59 -9.54 4.86
N THR A 165 -23.40 -9.31 4.32
CA THR A 165 -22.11 -9.49 5.00
C THR A 165 -21.49 -8.14 5.33
N PHE A 166 -21.12 -7.91 6.59
CA PHE A 166 -20.51 -6.65 7.01
C PHE A 166 -19.83 -6.76 8.38
N THR A 167 -18.94 -5.81 8.67
CA THR A 167 -18.44 -5.55 10.03
C THR A 167 -18.49 -4.06 10.31
N LEU A 168 -19.07 -3.68 11.45
CA LEU A 168 -19.06 -2.33 12.00
C LEU A 168 -18.26 -2.35 13.29
N VAL A 169 -17.22 -1.53 13.36
CA VAL A 169 -16.44 -1.28 14.59
C VAL A 169 -16.65 0.17 15.00
N LYS A 170 -17.00 0.37 16.27
CA LYS A 170 -17.25 1.67 16.86
C LYS A 170 -16.43 1.85 18.13
N LEU A 171 -15.68 2.93 18.18
CA LEU A 171 -14.71 3.23 19.23
C LEU A 171 -14.80 4.71 19.63
N THR A 172 -14.86 4.98 20.93
CA THR A 172 -14.67 6.33 21.49
C THR A 172 -13.25 6.44 22.04
N PHE A 173 -12.58 7.57 21.80
CA PHE A 173 -11.20 7.80 22.24
C PHE A 173 -10.87 9.29 22.41
N GLU A 174 -9.87 9.61 23.22
CA GLU A 174 -9.29 10.97 23.30
C GLU A 174 -8.25 11.19 22.19
N GLY A 175 -8.37 12.28 21.45
CA GLY A 175 -7.52 12.53 20.28
C GLY A 175 -7.47 13.98 19.85
N ASN A 176 -6.82 14.24 18.71
CA ASN A 176 -6.82 15.57 18.10
C ASN A 176 -7.07 15.47 16.58
N TYR A 177 -8.34 15.54 16.19
CA TYR A 177 -8.73 15.46 14.78
C TYR A 177 -8.24 16.65 13.95
N GLU A 178 -8.31 17.89 14.47
CA GLU A 178 -7.96 19.08 13.69
C GLU A 178 -6.52 19.02 13.15
N ARG A 179 -5.57 18.57 13.97
CA ARG A 179 -4.18 18.37 13.55
C ARG A 179 -3.97 17.09 12.74
N ALA A 180 -4.74 16.03 13.00
CA ALA A 180 -4.62 14.75 12.30
C ALA A 180 -5.30 14.73 10.92
N LYS A 181 -6.24 15.65 10.66
CA LYS A 181 -7.09 15.70 9.45
C LYS A 181 -6.29 15.58 8.16
N GLY A 182 -5.21 16.36 8.02
CA GLY A 182 -4.37 16.33 6.82
C GLY A 182 -3.81 14.94 6.53
N LYS A 183 -3.29 14.27 7.56
CA LYS A 183 -2.71 12.92 7.44
C LYS A 183 -3.76 11.83 7.21
N ILE A 184 -4.94 11.96 7.83
CA ILE A 184 -6.06 11.04 7.59
C ILE A 184 -6.52 11.14 6.13
N LEU A 185 -6.75 12.34 5.63
CA LEU A 185 -7.17 12.55 4.24
C LEU A 185 -6.09 12.09 3.25
N GLU A 186 -4.82 12.38 3.54
CA GLU A 186 -3.68 11.89 2.74
C GLU A 186 -3.67 10.36 2.69
N TYR A 187 -3.86 9.68 3.83
CA TYR A 187 -3.90 8.22 3.90
C TYR A 187 -5.07 7.63 3.13
N LEU A 188 -6.28 8.18 3.29
CA LEU A 188 -7.46 7.70 2.57
C LEU A 188 -7.31 7.92 1.06
N LYS A 189 -6.76 9.06 0.64
CA LYS A 189 -6.45 9.34 -0.77
C LYS A 189 -5.44 8.35 -1.33
N GLN A 190 -4.32 8.11 -0.64
CA GLN A 190 -3.31 7.14 -1.08
C GLN A 190 -3.84 5.70 -1.06
N THR A 191 -4.70 5.36 -0.10
CA THR A 191 -5.41 4.07 -0.06
C THR A 191 -6.28 3.92 -1.30
N ALA A 192 -7.03 4.95 -1.69
CA ALA A 192 -7.86 4.95 -2.88
C ALA A 192 -7.06 4.81 -4.20
N ILE A 193 -5.76 5.14 -4.21
CA ILE A 193 -4.83 4.88 -5.33
C ILE A 193 -4.46 3.39 -5.39
N ILE A 194 -4.02 2.82 -4.26
CA ILE A 194 -3.47 1.45 -4.22
C ILE A 194 -4.55 0.36 -4.16
N THR A 195 -5.76 0.69 -3.73
CA THR A 195 -6.95 -0.18 -3.80
C THR A 195 -8.03 0.48 -4.66
N PRO A 196 -7.81 0.58 -5.98
CA PRO A 196 -8.72 1.27 -6.91
C PRO A 196 -10.07 0.55 -7.10
N TYR A 197 -10.24 -0.62 -6.49
CA TYR A 197 -11.46 -1.44 -6.57
C TYR A 197 -12.38 -1.30 -5.35
N ILE A 198 -12.04 -0.42 -4.40
CA ILE A 198 -12.84 -0.17 -3.19
C ILE A 198 -13.36 1.27 -3.21
N ASN A 199 -14.64 1.44 -2.86
CA ASN A 199 -15.20 2.75 -2.56
C ASN A 199 -14.90 3.11 -1.11
N ILE A 200 -14.38 4.32 -0.87
CA ILE A 200 -14.17 4.82 0.49
C ILE A 200 -14.98 6.10 0.66
N VAL A 201 -15.85 6.12 1.67
CA VAL A 201 -16.61 7.31 2.06
C VAL A 201 -16.17 7.71 3.47
N PHE A 202 -15.69 8.93 3.62
CA PHE A 202 -15.26 9.47 4.90
C PHE A 202 -16.09 10.70 5.28
N ARG A 203 -16.77 10.62 6.42
CA ARG A 203 -17.48 11.75 7.04
C ARG A 203 -16.65 12.29 8.21
N ASP A 204 -16.29 13.57 8.15
CA ASP A 204 -15.55 14.21 9.23
C ASP A 204 -16.46 14.74 10.37
N PRO A 205 -15.89 15.13 11.54
CA PRO A 205 -16.67 15.69 12.65
C PRO A 205 -17.47 16.95 12.31
N LYS A 206 -17.04 17.70 11.28
CA LYS A 206 -17.70 18.93 10.82
C LYS A 206 -18.84 18.63 9.83
N GLY A 207 -19.05 17.36 9.49
CA GLY A 207 -20.08 16.92 8.56
C GLY A 207 -19.63 16.93 7.09
N ALA A 208 -18.39 17.29 6.79
CA ALA A 208 -17.88 17.22 5.42
C ALA A 208 -17.76 15.76 5.00
N ILE A 209 -18.22 15.45 3.78
CA ILE A 209 -18.18 14.12 3.20
C ILE A 209 -17.13 14.11 2.09
N TYR A 210 -16.17 13.20 2.22
CA TYR A 210 -15.14 12.91 1.24
C TYR A 210 -15.46 11.56 0.61
N VAL A 211 -15.55 11.52 -0.72
CA VAL A 211 -15.87 10.31 -1.48
C VAL A 211 -14.70 9.97 -2.38
N PHE A 212 -14.17 8.77 -2.23
CA PHE A 212 -13.14 8.19 -3.07
C PHE A 212 -13.75 7.01 -3.83
N PRO A 213 -14.30 7.23 -5.04
CA PRO A 213 -14.96 6.17 -5.80
C PRO A 213 -13.93 5.16 -6.33
N ARG A 214 -14.35 3.93 -6.55
CA ARG A 214 -13.55 2.91 -7.23
C ARG A 214 -13.34 3.28 -8.70
N ALA A 215 -12.15 3.02 -9.22
CA ALA A 215 -11.79 3.15 -10.64
C ALA A 215 -11.96 1.83 -11.41
N THR A 216 -12.05 0.69 -10.72
CA THR A 216 -12.24 -0.63 -11.35
C THR A 216 -13.05 -1.56 -10.46
N THR A 217 -13.55 -2.65 -11.02
CA THR A 217 -14.18 -3.77 -10.29
C THR A 217 -13.32 -5.03 -10.32
N LYS A 218 -12.20 -5.01 -11.04
CA LYS A 218 -11.25 -6.12 -11.14
C LYS A 218 -10.39 -6.15 -9.88
N LEU A 219 -10.46 -7.26 -9.15
CA LEU A 219 -9.65 -7.50 -7.96
C LEU A 219 -8.29 -8.11 -8.37
N PRO A 220 -7.23 -7.86 -7.57
CA PRO A 220 -6.00 -8.63 -7.68
C PRO A 220 -6.23 -10.10 -7.30
N GLU A 221 -5.39 -10.99 -7.81
CA GLU A 221 -5.46 -12.41 -7.48
C GLU A 221 -5.24 -12.64 -5.98
N GLU A 222 -5.97 -13.59 -5.38
CA GLU A 222 -5.81 -13.88 -3.96
C GLU A 222 -4.47 -14.57 -3.68
N PRO A 223 -3.74 -14.15 -2.62
CA PRO A 223 -2.49 -14.78 -2.26
C PRO A 223 -2.75 -16.18 -1.69
N LYS A 224 -2.07 -17.18 -2.26
CA LYS A 224 -2.15 -18.57 -1.78
C LYS A 224 -1.24 -18.78 -0.58
N GLU A 225 -1.63 -19.68 0.31
CA GLU A 225 -0.72 -20.16 1.35
C GLU A 225 0.47 -20.87 0.71
N SER A 226 1.67 -20.59 1.20
CA SER A 226 2.87 -21.26 0.71
C SER A 226 3.80 -21.71 1.84
N LYS A 227 4.69 -22.65 1.50
CA LYS A 227 5.69 -23.21 2.42
C LYS A 227 6.84 -22.22 2.62
N TYR A 228 7.69 -22.45 3.61
CA TYR A 228 8.89 -21.63 3.78
C TYR A 228 9.91 -21.89 2.69
N HIS A 229 10.62 -20.85 2.25
CA HIS A 229 11.81 -21.04 1.44
C HIS A 229 13.03 -21.37 2.32
N PRO A 230 13.85 -22.39 1.99
CA PRO A 230 15.00 -22.81 2.77
C PRO A 230 15.95 -21.70 3.24
N TYR A 231 16.22 -20.73 2.37
CA TYR A 231 17.16 -19.63 2.61
C TYR A 231 16.72 -18.69 3.76
N GLY A 232 15.42 -18.56 3.99
CA GLY A 232 14.85 -17.61 4.95
C GLY A 232 14.56 -18.16 6.34
N VAL A 233 14.93 -19.41 6.58
CA VAL A 233 14.55 -20.13 7.79
C VAL A 233 15.58 -19.91 8.88
N ASP A 234 15.09 -19.75 10.12
CA ASP A 234 15.90 -19.73 11.33
C ASP A 234 15.65 -20.99 12.18
N VAL A 235 16.34 -21.08 13.31
CA VAL A 235 16.25 -22.24 14.20
C VAL A 235 14.86 -22.36 14.82
N GLU A 236 14.18 -21.26 15.10
CA GLU A 236 12.88 -21.26 15.78
C GLU A 236 11.76 -21.70 14.84
N VAL A 237 11.77 -21.18 13.61
CA VAL A 237 10.89 -21.67 12.53
C VAL A 237 11.12 -23.15 12.30
N LEU A 238 12.38 -23.60 12.28
CA LEU A 238 12.69 -25.02 12.11
C LEU A 238 12.16 -25.87 13.26
N LYS A 239 12.29 -25.43 14.52
CA LYS A 239 11.72 -26.11 15.70
C LYS A 239 10.21 -26.23 15.60
N ARG A 240 9.53 -25.16 15.20
CA ARG A 240 8.07 -25.15 14.98
C ARG A 240 7.64 -26.14 13.89
N LEU A 241 8.33 -26.14 12.76
CA LEU A 241 8.04 -27.09 11.68
C LEU A 241 8.29 -28.55 12.12
N ILE A 242 9.28 -28.80 12.99
CA ILE A 242 9.56 -30.13 13.55
C ILE A 242 8.49 -30.57 14.56
N SER A 243 7.93 -29.67 15.36
CA SER A 243 6.86 -30.03 16.32
C SER A 243 5.56 -30.40 15.58
N GLU A 244 5.27 -29.70 14.48
CA GLU A 244 4.07 -29.90 13.67
C GLU A 244 4.19 -31.08 12.68
N THR A 245 5.41 -31.45 12.28
CA THR A 245 5.59 -32.48 11.25
C THR A 245 5.17 -33.88 11.71
N LYS A 246 4.60 -34.64 10.76
CA LYS A 246 4.27 -36.08 10.90
C LYS A 246 5.34 -37.00 10.29
N THR A 247 6.38 -36.44 9.67
CA THR A 247 7.43 -37.22 8.98
C THR A 247 8.40 -37.88 9.94
N ARG A 248 8.85 -39.11 9.62
CA ARG A 248 9.77 -39.89 10.46
C ARG A 248 11.26 -39.77 10.09
N ASN A 249 11.59 -39.19 8.93
CA ASN A 249 12.97 -38.95 8.50
C ASN A 249 13.19 -37.51 8.01
N LEU A 250 14.45 -37.06 8.05
CA LEU A 250 14.85 -35.71 7.67
C LEU A 250 14.63 -35.42 6.19
N VAL A 251 14.88 -36.39 5.30
CA VAL A 251 14.69 -36.17 3.85
C VAL A 251 13.23 -35.85 3.52
N SER A 252 12.29 -36.62 4.09
CA SER A 252 10.86 -36.37 3.84
C SER A 252 10.39 -35.11 4.53
N PHE A 253 10.90 -34.81 5.73
CA PHE A 253 10.62 -33.57 6.43
C PHE A 253 11.00 -32.36 5.57
N LEU A 254 12.26 -32.30 5.17
CA LEU A 254 12.80 -31.23 4.35
C LEU A 254 12.03 -31.05 3.03
N SER A 255 11.72 -32.16 2.34
CA SER A 255 10.99 -32.12 1.07
C SER A 255 9.52 -31.71 1.22
N LYS A 256 8.89 -31.99 2.37
CA LYS A 256 7.48 -31.65 2.61
C LYS A 256 7.31 -30.26 3.20
N SER A 257 8.25 -29.79 4.01
CA SER A 257 8.15 -28.54 4.78
C SER A 257 8.65 -27.31 4.02
N PHE A 258 9.52 -27.47 3.03
CA PHE A 258 10.12 -26.33 2.30
C PHE A 258 9.74 -26.29 0.82
N GLN A 259 9.70 -25.07 0.28
CA GLN A 259 9.64 -24.83 -1.16
C GLN A 259 10.97 -25.20 -1.82
N SER A 260 10.95 -25.40 -3.15
CA SER A 260 12.16 -25.57 -3.96
C SER A 260 13.11 -26.70 -3.50
N MET A 261 12.60 -27.64 -2.70
CA MET A 261 13.36 -28.70 -2.04
C MET A 261 12.81 -30.08 -2.41
N GLY A 262 13.38 -30.69 -3.43
CA GLY A 262 13.11 -32.10 -3.75
C GLY A 262 13.99 -33.04 -2.92
N ARG A 263 13.71 -34.35 -3.00
CA ARG A 263 14.45 -35.41 -2.30
C ARG A 263 15.96 -35.33 -2.52
N GLN A 264 16.40 -35.12 -3.76
CA GLN A 264 17.82 -35.01 -4.12
C GLN A 264 18.48 -33.76 -3.52
N THR A 265 17.79 -32.62 -3.52
CA THR A 265 18.28 -31.38 -2.91
C THR A 265 18.37 -31.53 -1.39
N ALA A 266 17.37 -32.14 -0.76
CA ALA A 266 17.38 -32.42 0.67
C ALA A 266 18.58 -33.30 1.08
N ILE A 267 18.86 -34.36 0.34
CA ILE A 267 20.04 -35.22 0.58
C ILE A 267 21.35 -34.41 0.47
N LYS A 268 21.48 -33.55 -0.55
CA LYS A 268 22.67 -32.69 -0.72
C LYS A 268 22.85 -31.73 0.45
N VAL A 269 21.78 -31.10 0.92
CA VAL A 269 21.79 -30.20 2.08
C VAL A 269 22.16 -30.94 3.36
N LEU A 270 21.58 -32.12 3.59
CA LEU A 270 21.88 -32.95 4.77
C LEU A 270 23.34 -33.44 4.76
N LYS A 271 23.87 -33.81 3.59
CA LYS A 271 25.29 -34.14 3.42
C LYS A 271 26.18 -32.95 3.79
N LYS A 272 25.82 -31.73 3.37
CA LYS A 272 26.53 -30.49 3.75
C LYS A 272 26.45 -30.21 5.26
N ALA A 273 25.30 -30.49 5.87
CA ALA A 273 25.09 -30.37 7.32
C ALA A 273 25.76 -31.49 8.14
N ARG A 274 26.25 -32.56 7.50
CA ARG A 274 26.73 -33.81 8.12
C ARG A 274 25.67 -34.45 9.02
N LEU A 275 24.43 -34.52 8.54
CA LEU A 275 23.30 -35.14 9.23
C LEU A 275 22.84 -36.39 8.47
N ASP A 276 22.46 -37.41 9.21
CA ASP A 276 21.91 -38.66 8.65
C ASP A 276 20.52 -38.40 8.02
N PRO A 277 20.35 -38.67 6.71
CA PRO A 277 19.07 -38.60 6.00
C PRO A 277 17.87 -39.27 6.68
N GLU A 278 18.09 -40.39 7.35
CA GLU A 278 17.02 -41.20 7.96
C GLU A 278 16.77 -40.86 9.43
N LYS A 279 17.55 -39.95 10.01
CA LYS A 279 17.35 -39.49 11.39
C LYS A 279 15.96 -38.89 11.56
N ASN A 280 15.35 -39.15 12.72
CA ASN A 280 14.06 -38.56 13.05
C ASN A 280 14.19 -37.05 13.32
N PRO A 281 13.43 -36.17 12.64
CA PRO A 281 13.50 -34.72 12.86
C PRO A 281 13.31 -34.29 14.31
N ARG A 282 12.45 -34.99 15.07
CA ARG A 282 12.16 -34.68 16.48
C ARG A 282 13.30 -35.04 17.45
N LYS A 283 14.31 -35.78 16.97
CA LYS A 283 15.51 -36.16 17.75
C LYS A 283 16.73 -35.30 17.42
N LEU A 284 16.54 -34.20 16.70
CA LEU A 284 17.62 -33.24 16.41
C LEU A 284 17.99 -32.46 17.67
N THR A 285 19.29 -32.37 17.96
CA THR A 285 19.81 -31.50 19.02
C THR A 285 19.90 -30.06 18.56
N ASP A 286 19.96 -29.09 19.49
CA ASP A 286 20.13 -27.67 19.14
C ASP A 286 21.37 -27.40 18.28
N ARG A 287 22.48 -28.11 18.54
CA ARG A 287 23.70 -28.01 17.72
C ARG A 287 23.47 -28.49 16.29
N GLU A 288 22.69 -29.54 16.11
CA GLU A 288 22.34 -30.07 14.78
C GLU A 288 21.36 -29.16 14.03
N LEU A 289 20.41 -28.54 14.74
CA LEU A 289 19.52 -27.54 14.17
C LEU A 289 20.29 -26.36 13.60
N VAL A 290 21.26 -25.82 14.35
CA VAL A 290 22.13 -24.72 13.88
C VAL A 290 22.92 -25.14 12.64
N LYS A 291 23.47 -26.36 12.62
CA LYS A 291 24.19 -26.89 11.43
C LYS A 291 23.26 -26.98 10.22
N LEU A 292 22.04 -27.47 10.41
CA LEU A 292 21.05 -27.57 9.34
C LEU A 292 20.67 -26.19 8.78
N VAL A 293 20.39 -25.21 9.65
CA VAL A 293 20.07 -23.83 9.22
C VAL A 293 21.22 -23.20 8.44
N ARG A 294 22.47 -23.36 8.91
CA ARG A 294 23.66 -22.88 8.16
C ARG A 294 23.81 -23.55 6.81
N ALA A 295 23.54 -24.86 6.73
CA ALA A 295 23.57 -25.60 5.47
C ALA A 295 22.47 -25.12 4.50
N LEU A 296 21.27 -24.83 5.00
CA LEU A 296 20.17 -24.25 4.21
C LEU A 296 20.54 -22.86 3.67
N ARG A 297 21.05 -21.95 4.50
CA ARG A 297 21.42 -20.58 4.06
C ARG A 297 22.58 -20.54 3.06
N SER A 298 23.53 -21.47 3.18
CA SER A 298 24.71 -21.52 2.32
C SER A 298 24.52 -22.33 1.04
N TYR A 299 23.32 -22.84 0.77
CA TYR A 299 23.03 -23.58 -0.46
C TYR A 299 22.45 -22.61 -1.51
N ASP A 300 23.23 -22.36 -2.55
CA ASP A 300 23.02 -21.37 -3.61
C ASP A 300 22.16 -21.88 -4.77
N LYS A 301 21.95 -23.20 -4.88
CA LYS A 301 21.24 -23.84 -5.99
C LYS A 301 19.74 -24.02 -5.75
N PHE A 302 19.15 -23.25 -4.83
CA PHE A 302 17.69 -23.24 -4.71
C PHE A 302 17.08 -22.48 -5.88
N ARG A 303 15.94 -22.98 -6.37
CA ARG A 303 15.09 -22.18 -7.26
C ARG A 303 14.52 -21.00 -6.49
N ALA A 304 14.24 -19.90 -7.19
CA ALA A 304 13.58 -18.75 -6.59
C ALA A 304 12.30 -19.15 -5.84
N PRO A 305 11.96 -18.47 -4.73
CA PRO A 305 10.72 -18.75 -4.02
C PRO A 305 9.50 -18.50 -4.91
N ASP A 306 8.44 -19.26 -4.65
CA ASP A 306 7.18 -19.15 -5.36
C ASP A 306 6.49 -17.82 -5.02
N ALA A 307 6.12 -17.08 -6.06
CA ALA A 307 5.44 -15.80 -5.93
C ALA A 307 3.91 -15.93 -5.81
N SER A 308 3.34 -17.14 -5.93
CA SER A 308 1.88 -17.33 -5.83
C SER A 308 1.29 -16.99 -4.46
N CYS A 309 2.15 -16.81 -3.44
CA CYS A 309 1.74 -16.32 -2.12
C CYS A 309 1.65 -14.79 -2.02
N LEU A 310 1.87 -14.11 -3.14
CA LEU A 310 1.78 -12.67 -3.31
C LEU A 310 0.56 -12.31 -4.17
N SER A 311 0.07 -11.12 -3.94
CA SER A 311 -1.10 -10.47 -4.53
C SER A 311 -0.71 -9.00 -4.76
N PRO A 312 0.11 -8.73 -5.82
CA PRO A 312 0.40 -7.37 -6.26
C PRO A 312 -0.89 -6.67 -6.73
N VAL A 313 -0.85 -5.36 -6.88
CA VAL A 313 -2.03 -4.59 -7.34
C VAL A 313 -2.30 -4.85 -8.83
N GLY A 314 -1.23 -4.99 -9.61
CA GLY A 314 -1.23 -5.09 -11.05
C GLY A 314 -1.06 -3.72 -11.72
N GLU A 315 -0.34 -3.71 -12.85
CA GLU A 315 -0.02 -2.48 -13.61
C GLU A 315 -1.28 -1.68 -13.95
N GLU A 316 -2.28 -2.35 -14.53
CA GLU A 316 -3.53 -1.73 -14.99
C GLU A 316 -4.33 -1.10 -13.84
N ALA A 317 -4.42 -1.80 -12.70
CA ALA A 317 -5.19 -1.33 -11.56
C ALA A 317 -4.50 -0.12 -10.91
N LEU A 318 -3.18 -0.21 -10.65
CA LEU A 318 -2.43 0.90 -10.08
C LEU A 318 -2.45 2.13 -11.00
N GLU A 319 -2.34 1.94 -12.31
CA GLU A 319 -2.46 3.02 -13.29
C GLU A 319 -3.83 3.72 -13.19
N LYS A 320 -4.93 2.96 -13.16
CA LYS A 320 -6.29 3.51 -12.97
C LYS A 320 -6.43 4.27 -11.65
N GLY A 321 -5.81 3.78 -10.57
CA GLY A 321 -5.77 4.46 -9.27
C GLY A 321 -5.07 5.81 -9.33
N ILE A 322 -3.90 5.87 -9.98
CA ILE A 322 -3.13 7.11 -10.17
C ILE A 322 -3.90 8.11 -11.03
N VAL A 323 -4.46 7.66 -12.16
CA VAL A 323 -5.22 8.52 -13.08
C VAL A 323 -6.44 9.12 -12.40
N LYS A 324 -7.19 8.32 -11.63
CA LYS A 324 -8.36 8.78 -10.89
C LYS A 324 -8.03 9.91 -9.91
N GLU A 325 -7.00 9.73 -9.09
CA GLU A 325 -6.74 10.63 -7.94
C GLU A 325 -5.84 11.83 -8.27
N LEU A 326 -4.97 11.72 -9.28
CA LEU A 326 -4.04 12.79 -9.66
C LEU A 326 -4.32 13.41 -11.03
N ARG A 327 -5.08 12.76 -11.91
CA ARG A 327 -5.34 13.25 -13.29
C ARG A 327 -4.07 13.76 -13.99
N PRO A 328 -3.02 12.93 -14.10
CA PRO A 328 -1.77 13.34 -14.72
C PRO A 328 -1.91 13.43 -16.25
N GLU A 329 -0.99 14.15 -16.90
CA GLU A 329 -0.89 14.19 -18.37
C GLU A 329 -0.23 12.92 -18.94
N PHE A 330 0.64 12.30 -18.14
CA PHE A 330 1.32 11.06 -18.47
C PHE A 330 1.36 10.17 -17.23
N VAL A 331 1.13 8.87 -17.45
CA VAL A 331 1.34 7.84 -16.43
C VAL A 331 1.98 6.62 -17.09
N LYS A 332 2.91 5.98 -16.38
CA LYS A 332 3.40 4.65 -16.72
C LYS A 332 3.60 3.85 -15.45
N VAL A 333 3.04 2.65 -15.41
CA VAL A 333 3.24 1.67 -14.35
C VAL A 333 3.96 0.44 -14.93
N VAL A 334 4.83 -0.16 -14.12
CA VAL A 334 5.57 -1.38 -14.41
C VAL A 334 5.57 -2.28 -13.17
N GLN A 335 5.25 -3.55 -13.35
CA GLN A 335 5.42 -4.60 -12.35
C GLN A 335 6.70 -5.37 -12.65
N ARG A 336 7.65 -5.35 -11.72
CA ARG A 336 8.90 -6.10 -11.83
C ARG A 336 8.65 -7.61 -11.66
N PRO A 337 9.48 -8.47 -12.26
CA PRO A 337 9.41 -9.90 -12.00
C PRO A 337 9.63 -10.18 -10.51
N PRO A 338 9.05 -11.27 -9.96
CA PRO A 338 9.27 -11.65 -8.58
C PRO A 338 10.75 -11.87 -8.28
N SER A 339 11.19 -11.35 -7.14
CA SER A 339 12.54 -11.52 -6.61
C SER A 339 12.45 -12.03 -5.17
N ALA A 340 13.59 -12.21 -4.51
CA ALA A 340 13.64 -12.72 -3.15
C ALA A 340 14.70 -12.02 -2.31
N TYR A 341 14.37 -11.79 -1.04
CA TYR A 341 15.32 -11.32 -0.03
C TYR A 341 15.14 -12.18 1.21
N GLU A 342 16.22 -12.66 1.83
CA GLU A 342 16.15 -13.49 3.05
C GLU A 342 15.09 -14.62 2.98
N GLY A 343 14.88 -15.21 1.79
CA GLY A 343 13.92 -16.31 1.57
C GLY A 343 12.45 -15.90 1.50
N HIS A 344 12.15 -14.61 1.53
CA HIS A 344 10.82 -14.08 1.29
C HIS A 344 10.70 -13.62 -0.17
N PRO A 345 9.74 -14.17 -0.95
CA PRO A 345 9.44 -13.63 -2.28
C PRO A 345 8.87 -12.23 -2.13
N PHE A 346 9.27 -11.34 -3.03
CA PHE A 346 8.71 -10.01 -3.15
C PHE A 346 8.54 -9.57 -4.60
N ILE A 347 7.58 -8.69 -4.84
CA ILE A 347 7.33 -8.03 -6.12
C ILE A 347 7.37 -6.52 -5.88
N VAL A 348 7.98 -5.79 -6.81
CA VAL A 348 8.01 -4.32 -6.80
C VAL A 348 7.19 -3.81 -7.98
N GLU A 349 6.26 -2.89 -7.70
CA GLU A 349 5.50 -2.17 -8.71
C GLU A 349 5.90 -0.69 -8.64
N VAL A 350 6.26 -0.12 -9.78
CA VAL A 350 6.69 1.27 -9.88
C VAL A 350 5.81 2.02 -10.86
N GLY A 351 5.32 3.18 -10.43
CA GLY A 351 4.58 4.13 -11.26
C GLY A 351 5.29 5.46 -11.36
N VAL A 352 5.23 6.10 -12.52
CA VAL A 352 5.62 7.50 -12.72
C VAL A 352 4.44 8.26 -13.30
N ALA A 353 4.09 9.38 -12.69
CA ALA A 353 3.07 10.31 -13.16
C ALA A 353 3.67 11.70 -13.37
N TYR A 354 3.27 12.39 -14.44
CA TYR A 354 3.79 13.69 -14.81
C TYR A 354 2.68 14.64 -15.27
N GLY A 355 2.78 15.92 -14.87
CA GLY A 355 1.88 16.99 -15.29
C GLY A 355 0.47 16.92 -14.69
N GLY A 356 -0.45 17.72 -15.21
CA GLY A 356 -1.86 17.71 -14.79
C GLY A 356 -2.04 18.04 -13.31
N GLY A 357 -2.79 17.21 -12.58
CA GLY A 357 -3.05 17.38 -11.15
C GLY A 357 -1.97 16.83 -10.21
N VAL A 358 -0.77 16.51 -10.72
CA VAL A 358 0.38 16.12 -9.88
C VAL A 358 0.85 17.33 -9.06
N PRO A 359 1.01 17.22 -7.72
CA PRO A 359 1.42 18.34 -6.88
C PRO A 359 2.81 18.90 -7.24
N ALA A 360 2.91 20.21 -7.46
CA ALA A 360 4.18 20.91 -7.63
C ALA A 360 4.75 21.30 -6.25
N THR A 361 5.63 20.47 -5.71
CA THR A 361 6.21 20.67 -4.35
C THR A 361 7.65 21.18 -4.36
N GLY A 362 8.22 21.47 -5.53
CA GLY A 362 9.64 21.83 -5.67
C GLY A 362 10.59 20.63 -5.56
N ASP A 363 10.05 19.41 -5.58
CA ASP A 363 10.79 18.15 -5.65
C ASP A 363 9.89 17.05 -6.25
N ILE A 364 10.46 15.88 -6.52
CA ILE A 364 9.70 14.71 -6.94
C ILE A 364 8.85 14.20 -5.77
N VAL A 365 7.54 14.12 -5.98
CA VAL A 365 6.60 13.61 -4.97
C VAL A 365 6.71 12.09 -4.90
N LEU A 366 7.00 11.53 -3.71
CA LEU A 366 7.15 10.10 -3.52
C LEU A 366 5.95 9.50 -2.76
N TYR A 367 5.24 8.59 -3.42
CA TYR A 367 4.19 7.74 -2.84
C TYR A 367 4.73 6.34 -2.58
N ARG A 368 4.70 5.90 -1.33
CA ARG A 368 5.25 4.61 -0.90
C ARG A 368 4.16 3.69 -0.39
N PHE A 369 4.20 2.44 -0.81
CA PHE A 369 3.25 1.42 -0.40
C PHE A 369 3.97 0.13 -0.02
N ALA A 370 3.50 -0.52 1.04
CA ALA A 370 3.93 -1.86 1.42
C ALA A 370 2.70 -2.74 1.63
N ASN A 371 2.62 -3.88 0.96
CA ASN A 371 1.47 -4.79 1.00
C ASN A 371 0.12 -4.07 0.87
N ARG A 372 0.01 -3.14 -0.08
CA ARG A 372 -1.19 -2.31 -0.31
C ARG A 372 -1.55 -1.34 0.84
N ILE A 373 -0.58 -0.98 1.69
CA ILE A 373 -0.71 0.05 2.74
C ILE A 373 0.16 1.26 2.37
N PRO A 374 -0.40 2.48 2.37
CA PRO A 374 0.37 3.72 2.24
C PRO A 374 1.30 4.00 3.43
N LEU A 375 2.53 4.45 3.16
CA LEU A 375 3.52 4.81 4.17
C LEU A 375 3.73 6.33 4.20
N LEU A 376 3.20 7.01 5.24
CA LEU A 376 3.16 8.49 5.29
C LEU A 376 4.28 9.16 6.11
N TYR A 377 4.96 8.42 6.98
CA TYR A 377 5.98 8.94 7.90
C TYR A 377 7.38 8.49 7.48
N ASP A 378 8.41 9.24 7.89
CA ASP A 378 9.82 8.90 7.72
C ASP A 378 10.26 8.59 6.28
N ALA A 379 9.73 9.32 5.31
CA ALA A 379 10.05 9.12 3.89
C ALA A 379 11.56 9.20 3.60
N ALA A 380 12.30 10.10 4.25
CA ALA A 380 13.73 10.27 4.03
C ALA A 380 14.58 9.03 4.38
N SER A 381 14.09 8.20 5.31
CA SER A 381 14.77 6.98 5.76
C SER A 381 14.47 5.77 4.87
N ASP A 382 13.49 5.88 3.99
CA ASP A 382 13.00 4.78 3.16
C ASP A 382 13.95 4.43 2.00
N VAL A 383 14.05 3.15 1.67
CA VAL A 383 14.81 2.65 0.52
C VAL A 383 14.40 3.32 -0.79
N ALA A 384 13.10 3.56 -1.02
CA ALA A 384 12.62 4.18 -2.24
C ALA A 384 13.12 5.64 -2.39
N TYR A 385 13.13 6.38 -1.29
CA TYR A 385 13.63 7.76 -1.27
C TYR A 385 15.13 7.82 -1.60
N LYS A 386 15.92 6.94 -0.98
CA LYS A 386 17.35 6.82 -1.26
C LYS A 386 17.64 6.46 -2.71
N VAL A 387 16.84 5.57 -3.31
CA VAL A 387 16.98 5.19 -4.73
C VAL A 387 16.67 6.39 -5.64
N ILE A 388 15.58 7.12 -5.40
CA ILE A 388 15.20 8.29 -6.21
C ILE A 388 16.30 9.37 -6.20
N ARG A 389 16.92 9.62 -5.05
CA ARG A 389 18.03 10.58 -4.91
C ARG A 389 19.31 10.15 -5.63
N LYS A 390 19.52 8.85 -5.86
CA LYS A 390 20.68 8.33 -6.61
C LYS A 390 20.51 8.42 -8.12
N ILE A 391 19.28 8.59 -8.61
CA ILE A 391 19.00 8.65 -10.05
C ILE A 391 19.32 10.06 -10.58
N ASP A 392 20.10 10.12 -11.65
CA ASP A 392 20.27 11.35 -12.41
C ASP A 392 19.06 11.61 -13.30
N TRP A 393 18.20 12.54 -12.86
CA TRP A 393 16.96 12.91 -13.54
C TRP A 393 17.19 13.78 -14.79
N SER A 394 18.35 14.44 -14.90
CA SER A 394 18.69 15.28 -16.05
C SER A 394 18.75 14.47 -17.35
N THR A 395 19.22 13.21 -17.26
CA THR A 395 19.22 12.22 -18.34
C THR A 395 17.81 11.96 -18.93
N TYR A 396 16.76 12.24 -18.17
CA TYR A 396 15.36 12.06 -18.57
C TYR A 396 14.63 13.38 -18.90
N TYR A 397 15.36 14.49 -19.00
CA TYR A 397 14.79 15.85 -19.20
C TYR A 397 13.82 16.25 -18.08
N VAL A 398 14.09 15.78 -16.86
CA VAL A 398 13.32 16.11 -15.66
C VAL A 398 14.19 16.97 -14.75
N ASP A 399 13.70 18.17 -14.44
CA ASP A 399 14.20 19.00 -13.35
C ASP A 399 13.29 18.82 -12.13
N PRO A 400 13.71 18.10 -11.07
CA PRO A 400 12.90 17.87 -9.88
C PRO A 400 12.28 19.13 -9.27
N ALA A 401 12.95 20.28 -9.37
CA ALA A 401 12.47 21.53 -8.78
C ALA A 401 11.32 22.17 -9.57
N ARG A 402 11.28 21.96 -10.89
CA ARG A 402 10.35 22.63 -11.80
C ARG A 402 9.33 21.70 -12.43
N THR A 403 9.62 20.41 -12.46
CA THR A 403 8.86 19.40 -13.19
C THR A 403 7.87 18.74 -12.25
N PRO A 404 6.54 18.95 -12.42
CA PRO A 404 5.54 18.31 -11.57
C PRO A 404 5.51 16.80 -11.85
N MET A 405 6.20 16.03 -11.02
CA MET A 405 6.37 14.59 -11.18
C MET A 405 6.14 13.87 -9.84
N ALA A 406 5.46 12.73 -9.93
CA ALA A 406 5.27 11.80 -8.83
C ALA A 406 5.81 10.41 -9.16
N VAL A 407 6.46 9.78 -8.19
CA VAL A 407 6.93 8.40 -8.25
C VAL A 407 6.16 7.58 -7.21
N PHE A 408 5.63 6.44 -7.66
CA PHE A 408 4.91 5.47 -6.86
C PHE A 408 5.75 4.23 -6.73
N VAL A 409 6.00 3.76 -5.51
CA VAL A 409 6.73 2.51 -5.27
C VAL A 409 5.88 1.65 -4.33
N HIS A 410 5.44 0.49 -4.83
CA HIS A 410 4.76 -0.51 -4.05
C HIS A 410 5.61 -1.77 -3.93
N ILE A 411 5.75 -2.26 -2.70
CA ILE A 411 6.43 -3.53 -2.41
C ILE A 411 5.44 -4.51 -1.82
N CYS A 412 5.33 -5.67 -2.45
CA CYS A 412 4.48 -6.76 -2.03
C CYS A 412 5.34 -7.94 -1.59
N SER A 413 5.18 -8.44 -0.36
CA SER A 413 5.95 -9.56 0.18
C SER A 413 5.21 -10.28 1.31
N THR A 414 5.59 -11.53 1.58
CA THR A 414 5.15 -12.28 2.79
C THR A 414 5.67 -11.66 4.08
N LYS A 415 6.81 -10.96 4.02
CA LYS A 415 7.39 -10.18 5.10
C LYS A 415 7.95 -8.90 4.49
N ILE A 416 7.66 -7.75 5.08
CA ILE A 416 8.27 -6.48 4.67
C ILE A 416 9.34 -6.15 5.70
N PRO A 417 10.57 -5.76 5.31
CA PRO A 417 11.64 -5.47 6.25
C PRO A 417 11.46 -4.05 6.82
N PHE A 418 10.42 -3.83 7.62
CA PHE A 418 10.25 -2.59 8.36
C PHE A 418 11.34 -2.45 9.43
N LYS A 419 11.84 -1.23 9.64
CA LYS A 419 12.75 -0.94 10.76
C LYS A 419 12.01 -0.58 12.06
N THR A 420 10.80 -0.05 11.97
CA THR A 420 9.98 0.36 13.13
C THR A 420 8.74 -0.52 13.25
N VAL A 421 8.24 -0.70 14.48
CA VAL A 421 6.99 -1.45 14.75
C VAL A 421 5.78 -0.77 14.11
N GLY A 422 5.80 0.57 14.01
CA GLY A 422 4.76 1.37 13.36
C GLY A 422 4.69 1.25 11.83
N LYS A 423 5.58 0.47 11.21
CA LYS A 423 5.64 0.23 9.76
C LYS A 423 5.72 1.53 8.95
N GLU A 424 6.66 2.41 9.28
CA GLU A 424 6.73 3.75 8.67
C GLU A 424 7.57 3.77 7.40
N PHE A 425 8.64 2.98 7.36
CA PHE A 425 9.55 2.92 6.23
C PHE A 425 10.20 1.55 6.06
N ILE A 426 10.62 1.26 4.83
CA ILE A 426 11.20 0.00 4.42
C ILE A 426 12.72 0.09 4.53
N ALA A 427 13.34 -0.93 5.12
CA ALA A 427 14.80 -1.00 5.26
C ALA A 427 15.51 -1.09 3.91
N ASP A 428 16.71 -0.52 3.87
CA ASP A 428 17.60 -0.50 2.73
C ASP A 428 18.26 -1.88 2.53
N LYS A 429 17.54 -2.79 1.85
CA LYS A 429 18.03 -4.10 1.44
C LYS A 429 18.50 -4.02 -0.02
N PRO A 430 19.72 -4.48 -0.36
CA PRO A 430 20.28 -4.35 -1.71
C PRO A 430 19.38 -4.94 -2.80
N GLU A 431 18.79 -6.11 -2.54
CA GLU A 431 17.91 -6.82 -3.48
C GLU A 431 16.65 -6.00 -3.80
N ILE A 432 16.07 -5.38 -2.76
CA ILE A 432 14.90 -4.51 -2.88
C ILE A 432 15.26 -3.21 -3.61
N ALA A 433 16.34 -2.55 -3.19
CA ALA A 433 16.80 -1.30 -3.78
C ALA A 433 17.06 -1.44 -5.28
N ARG A 434 17.68 -2.56 -5.69
CA ARG A 434 17.96 -2.87 -7.09
C ARG A 434 16.68 -2.97 -7.93
N GLU A 435 15.66 -3.71 -7.47
CA GLU A 435 14.42 -3.84 -8.25
C GLU A 435 13.62 -2.54 -8.32
N ILE A 436 13.64 -1.73 -7.25
CA ILE A 436 13.06 -0.37 -7.27
C ILE A 436 13.77 0.49 -8.31
N GLU A 437 15.10 0.51 -8.31
CA GLU A 437 15.92 1.29 -9.25
C GLU A 437 15.65 0.90 -10.70
N LEU A 438 15.59 -0.40 -10.99
CA LEU A 438 15.29 -0.92 -12.32
C LEU A 438 13.87 -0.53 -12.78
N GLY A 439 12.88 -0.63 -11.90
CA GLY A 439 11.50 -0.21 -12.18
C GLY A 439 11.39 1.29 -12.45
N ILE A 440 12.03 2.13 -11.63
CA ILE A 440 12.03 3.59 -11.84
C ILE A 440 12.68 3.95 -13.17
N ARG A 441 13.83 3.34 -13.50
CA ARG A 441 14.52 3.59 -14.79
C ARG A 441 13.66 3.20 -15.99
N GLU A 442 12.87 2.15 -15.88
CA GLU A 442 11.96 1.72 -16.94
C GLU A 442 10.85 2.73 -17.19
N CYS A 443 10.18 3.18 -16.12
CA CYS A 443 9.17 4.23 -16.22
C CYS A 443 9.76 5.58 -16.67
N ALA A 444 10.96 5.94 -16.20
CA ALA A 444 11.65 7.17 -16.56
C ALA A 444 12.04 7.21 -18.05
N ARG A 445 12.42 6.07 -18.64
CA ARG A 445 12.63 5.95 -20.10
C ARG A 445 11.37 6.26 -20.90
N ALA A 446 10.22 5.74 -20.47
CA ALA A 446 8.93 6.04 -21.11
C ALA A 446 8.54 7.52 -20.96
N LEU A 447 8.77 8.11 -19.78
CA LEU A 447 8.55 9.53 -19.53
C LEU A 447 9.41 10.41 -20.43
N ARG A 448 10.70 10.08 -20.59
CA ARG A 448 11.61 10.80 -21.49
C ARG A 448 11.06 10.85 -22.91
N SER A 449 10.59 9.72 -23.44
CA SER A 449 9.99 9.67 -24.78
C SER A 449 8.75 10.56 -24.89
N TYR A 450 7.94 10.65 -23.84
CA TYR A 450 6.79 11.55 -23.79
C TYR A 450 7.20 13.03 -23.77
N ILE A 451 8.14 13.41 -22.89
CA ILE A 451 8.64 14.79 -22.76
C ILE A 451 9.25 15.26 -24.07
N LEU A 452 10.06 14.44 -24.73
CA LEU A 452 10.67 14.79 -26.02
C LEU A 452 9.63 15.04 -27.11
N LYS A 453 8.56 14.23 -27.18
CA LYS A 453 7.44 14.47 -28.10
C LYS A 453 6.72 15.78 -27.79
N LYS A 454 6.52 16.10 -26.50
CA LYS A 454 5.90 17.35 -26.05
C LYS A 454 6.74 18.58 -26.43
N ILE A 455 8.05 18.54 -26.18
CA ILE A 455 8.99 19.60 -26.56
C ILE A 455 9.01 19.77 -28.09
N ALA A 456 9.04 18.68 -28.86
CA ALA A 456 8.99 18.75 -30.32
C ALA A 456 7.70 19.42 -30.82
N LYS A 457 6.55 19.06 -30.24
CA LYS A 457 5.26 19.69 -30.57
C LYS A 457 5.25 21.19 -30.25
N GLN A 458 5.76 21.57 -29.07
CA GLN A 458 5.86 22.98 -28.67
C GLN A 458 6.74 23.79 -29.62
N ARG A 459 7.90 23.25 -30.02
CA ARG A 459 8.80 23.91 -30.97
C ARG A 459 8.16 24.15 -32.34
N ILE A 460 7.34 23.20 -32.82
CA ILE A 460 6.62 23.37 -34.08
C ILE A 460 5.61 24.52 -33.98
N VAL A 461 4.86 24.58 -32.86
CA VAL A 461 3.90 25.66 -32.60
C VAL A 461 4.59 27.02 -32.45
N GLU A 462 5.68 27.10 -31.70
CA GLU A 462 6.46 28.33 -31.56
C GLU A 462 7.04 28.81 -32.90
N ARG A 463 7.60 27.88 -33.68
CA ARG A 463 8.09 28.17 -35.03
C ARG A 463 6.96 28.70 -35.91
N TYR A 464 5.77 28.10 -35.86
CA TYR A 464 4.61 28.58 -36.61
C TYR A 464 4.23 30.01 -36.20
N LYS A 465 4.12 30.30 -34.91
CA LYS A 465 3.81 31.66 -34.39
C LYS A 465 4.81 32.71 -34.87
N ILE A 466 6.09 32.37 -34.84
CA ILE A 466 7.16 33.25 -35.30
C ILE A 466 7.05 33.47 -36.82
N MET A 467 6.93 32.38 -37.59
CA MET A 467 6.80 32.46 -39.04
C MET A 467 5.56 33.25 -39.46
N ARG A 468 4.42 33.07 -38.77
CA ARG A 468 3.19 33.82 -39.02
C ARG A 468 3.42 35.33 -38.95
N LYS A 469 4.04 35.82 -37.86
CA LYS A 469 4.38 37.24 -37.72
C LYS A 469 5.26 37.75 -38.85
N TYR A 470 6.30 37.00 -39.23
CA TYR A 470 7.17 37.40 -40.33
C TYR A 470 6.44 37.44 -41.67
N TYR A 471 5.61 36.43 -41.98
CA TYR A 471 4.85 36.41 -43.23
C TYR A 471 3.79 37.51 -43.30
N GLU A 472 3.14 37.87 -42.19
CA GLU A 472 2.22 39.01 -42.13
C GLU A 472 2.94 40.32 -42.48
N ILE A 473 4.10 40.59 -41.87
CA ILE A 473 4.93 41.79 -42.16
C ILE A 473 5.40 41.80 -43.62
N ILE A 474 5.93 40.67 -44.12
CA ILE A 474 6.38 40.55 -45.51
C ILE A 474 5.23 40.82 -46.48
N SER A 475 4.02 40.32 -46.17
CA SER A 475 2.84 40.54 -46.98
C SER A 475 2.44 42.01 -47.03
N GLU A 476 2.50 42.71 -45.91
CA GLU A 476 2.23 44.14 -45.80
C GLU A 476 3.22 44.95 -46.63
N SER A 477 4.53 44.75 -46.42
CA SER A 477 5.58 45.47 -47.18
C SER A 477 5.53 45.18 -48.69
N LEU A 478 5.28 43.93 -49.09
CA LEU A 478 5.13 43.60 -50.51
C LEU A 478 3.86 44.21 -51.10
N SER A 479 2.78 44.33 -50.31
CA SER A 479 1.54 44.96 -50.76
C SER A 479 1.72 46.46 -51.01
N GLU A 480 2.48 47.14 -50.15
CA GLU A 480 2.86 48.54 -50.34
C GLU A 480 3.70 48.74 -51.61
N ILE A 481 4.73 47.92 -51.80
CA ILE A 481 5.65 48.04 -52.95
C ILE A 481 4.94 47.74 -54.28
N LEU A 482 4.09 46.71 -54.31
CA LEU A 482 3.45 46.23 -55.55
C LEU A 482 2.09 46.87 -55.82
N GLY A 483 1.56 47.70 -54.92
CA GLY A 483 0.26 48.35 -55.05
C GLY A 483 -0.93 47.38 -55.10
N ARG A 484 -0.76 46.13 -54.65
CA ARG A 484 -1.83 45.10 -54.61
C ARG A 484 -1.74 44.29 -53.33
N ARG A 485 -2.88 43.95 -52.74
CA ARG A 485 -2.92 43.13 -51.53
C ARG A 485 -2.38 41.72 -51.80
N ILE A 486 -1.33 41.34 -51.09
CA ILE A 486 -0.82 39.98 -51.05
C ILE A 486 -1.38 39.33 -49.79
N ASP A 487 -2.01 38.18 -49.96
CA ASP A 487 -2.57 37.40 -48.86
C ASP A 487 -1.56 36.32 -48.40
N PRO A 488 -1.11 36.33 -47.14
CA PRO A 488 -0.18 35.32 -46.62
C PRO A 488 -0.86 33.98 -46.31
N THR A 489 -2.19 33.92 -46.28
CA THR A 489 -3.00 32.77 -45.84
C THR A 489 -2.67 31.45 -46.57
N PRO A 490 -2.42 31.40 -47.90
CA PRO A 490 -2.07 30.15 -48.58
C PRO A 490 -0.74 29.53 -48.13
N VAL A 491 0.24 30.37 -47.79
CA VAL A 491 1.55 29.93 -47.28
C VAL A 491 1.42 29.51 -45.82
N LEU A 492 0.68 30.27 -45.02
CA LEU A 492 0.39 29.94 -43.63
C LEU A 492 -0.34 28.61 -43.49
N LYS A 493 -1.31 28.30 -44.36
CA LYS A 493 -2.01 27.00 -44.40
C LYS A 493 -1.05 25.81 -44.66
N ARG A 494 0.00 25.99 -45.47
CA ARG A 494 1.01 24.94 -45.70
C ARG A 494 1.91 24.72 -44.48
N ILE A 495 2.19 25.78 -43.72
CA ILE A 495 3.06 25.75 -42.53
C ILE A 495 2.26 25.36 -41.27
N ALA A 496 0.93 25.54 -41.26
CA ALA A 496 0.04 25.19 -40.16
C ALA A 496 -0.21 23.67 -40.04
N LYS A 497 -0.19 22.93 -41.16
CA LYS A 497 -0.44 21.47 -41.19
C LYS A 497 0.40 20.66 -40.18
N PRO A 498 1.73 20.88 -40.06
CA PRO A 498 2.55 20.22 -39.03
C PRO A 498 2.28 20.69 -37.60
N ALA A 499 1.76 21.90 -37.41
CA ALA A 499 1.52 22.52 -36.10
C ALA A 499 0.17 22.11 -35.49
N GLY A 500 -0.78 21.63 -36.31
CA GLY A 500 -2.11 21.24 -35.86
C GLY A 500 -3.01 22.42 -35.47
N GLU A 501 -2.73 23.62 -36.01
CA GLU A 501 -3.61 24.79 -35.88
C GLU A 501 -4.55 24.89 -37.10
N GLU A 502 -5.84 25.11 -36.86
CA GLU A 502 -6.80 25.50 -37.91
C GLU A 502 -6.65 26.99 -38.20
N VAL A 503 -6.33 27.34 -39.45
CA VAL A 503 -6.29 28.74 -39.89
C VAL A 503 -7.73 29.16 -40.19
N SER A 504 -8.34 29.94 -39.29
CA SER A 504 -9.68 30.50 -39.50
C SER A 504 -9.71 31.43 -40.71
N GLU A 505 -10.58 31.15 -41.67
CA GLU A 505 -10.90 32.07 -42.77
C GLU A 505 -11.75 33.22 -42.23
N SER A 506 -11.11 34.32 -41.82
CA SER A 506 -11.81 35.59 -41.62
C SER A 506 -11.28 36.58 -42.65
N GLY A 507 -11.94 36.61 -43.80
CA GLY A 507 -11.53 37.47 -44.90
C GLY A 507 -12.48 37.49 -46.09
N GLU A 508 -13.80 37.38 -45.89
CA GLU A 508 -14.76 37.73 -46.94
C GLU A 508 -15.89 38.62 -46.40
N ALA A 509 -15.85 39.86 -46.90
CA ALA A 509 -16.96 40.78 -47.15
C ALA A 509 -17.88 41.17 -45.98
N ASP A 510 -17.54 42.28 -45.33
CA ASP A 510 -18.56 43.26 -44.93
C ASP A 510 -18.32 44.54 -45.74
N ASN A 511 -18.70 44.46 -47.02
CA ASN A 511 -18.80 45.61 -47.91
C ASN A 511 -20.11 45.44 -48.69
N ARG A 512 -21.21 45.75 -48.01
CA ARG A 512 -22.51 46.08 -48.62
C ARG A 512 -22.97 47.40 -48.04
N GLU A 513 -22.50 48.48 -48.65
CA GLU A 513 -23.29 49.71 -48.72
C GLU A 513 -24.25 49.63 -49.92
N ASN A 514 -25.41 50.28 -49.72
CA ASN A 514 -26.46 50.71 -50.65
C ASN A 514 -27.64 49.76 -50.92
N LEU A 515 -28.67 49.85 -50.07
CA LEU A 515 -29.92 50.61 -50.35
C LEU A 515 -30.82 50.71 -49.12
#